data_AF-A0A1G0LX45-F1
#
_entry.id   AF-A0A1G0LX45-F1
#
_cell.length_a   1.000
_cell.length_b   1.000
_cell.length_c   1.000
_cell.angle_alpha   90.00
_cell.angle_beta   90.00
_cell.angle_gamma   90.00
#
_symmetry.space_group_name_H-M   'P 1'
#
loop_
_entity.id
_entity.type
_entity.pdbx_description
1 polymer ?
#
loop_
_entity_poly.entity_id
_entity_poly.type
_entity_poly.pdbx_seq_one_letter_code
_entity_poly.pdbx_strand_id
1 'polypeptide(L)'
;MAEHEPAPPSTRQQMKDAVQDVMQKMADDRVAAAAEVVREQKRQVSRRRQAAGLVVFGIVTLILALVISLPRLRNPFPAPTGADAERDARAALLFAAGVVDSYRAAQSRLPESLLEAGVALPGMGYSRTADGYELVVQADGVPVSLRSTDDRAAFSSGRTPAEP
;
A
#
# COMPACT_ATOMS: atom_id res chain seq x y z
N MET A 1 4.31 32.47 94.89
CA MET A 1 4.57 31.82 93.59
C MET A 1 4.98 30.39 93.92
N ALA A 2 4.07 29.43 93.74
CA ALA A 2 4.34 28.02 93.99
C ALA A 2 4.42 27.33 92.63
N GLU A 3 5.62 26.86 92.29
CA GLU A 3 5.89 26.04 91.10
C GLU A 3 5.13 24.71 91.24
N HIS A 4 4.32 24.40 90.23
CA HIS A 4 3.55 23.17 90.14
C HIS A 4 4.38 22.17 89.34
N GLU A 5 5.11 21.30 90.02
CA GLU A 5 5.88 20.21 89.42
C GLU A 5 4.90 19.09 89.00
N PRO A 6 4.79 18.74 87.70
CA PRO A 6 3.83 17.74 87.26
C PRO A 6 4.30 16.33 87.68
N ALA A 7 3.36 15.56 88.25
CA ALA A 7 3.58 14.19 88.68
C ALA A 7 4.08 13.27 87.54
N PRO A 8 4.94 12.28 87.83
CA PRO A 8 5.52 11.42 86.82
C PRO A 8 4.45 10.55 86.13
N PRO A 9 4.55 10.36 84.80
CA PRO A 9 3.57 9.60 84.03
C PRO A 9 3.54 8.13 84.47
N SER A 10 2.34 7.59 84.63
CA SER A 10 2.13 6.20 85.02
C SER A 10 2.70 5.22 84.00
N THR A 11 3.29 4.10 84.45
CA THR A 11 3.96 3.09 83.61
C THR A 11 3.11 2.58 82.44
N ARG A 12 1.78 2.59 82.58
CA ARG A 12 0.84 2.18 81.51
C ARG A 12 0.74 3.20 80.37
N GLN A 13 0.95 4.48 80.63
CA GLN A 13 0.96 5.51 79.58
C GLN A 13 2.24 5.40 78.75
N GLN A 14 3.40 5.24 79.41
CA GLN A 14 4.68 5.05 78.72
C GLN A 14 4.68 3.83 77.79
N MET A 15 4.05 2.72 78.20
CA MET A 15 3.91 1.53 77.33
C MET A 15 3.01 1.78 76.12
N LYS A 16 1.94 2.56 76.24
CA LYS A 16 1.06 2.89 75.12
C LYS A 16 1.78 3.78 74.11
N ASP A 17 2.49 4.79 74.60
CA ASP A 17 3.24 5.71 73.75
C ASP A 17 4.36 4.98 73.00
N ALA A 18 5.06 4.06 73.68
CA ALA A 18 6.09 3.23 73.04
C ALA A 18 5.51 2.31 71.93
N VAL A 19 4.34 1.70 72.16
CA VAL A 19 3.69 0.86 71.14
C VAL A 19 3.19 1.69 69.96
N GLN A 20 2.66 2.89 70.23
CA GLN A 20 2.19 3.80 69.20
C GLN A 20 3.35 4.31 68.34
N ASP A 21 4.49 4.64 68.95
CA ASP A 21 5.71 5.06 68.25
C ASP A 21 6.27 3.94 67.36
N VAL A 22 6.26 2.69 67.85
CA VAL A 22 6.67 1.53 67.04
C VAL A 22 5.71 1.28 65.87
N MET A 23 4.39 1.40 66.09
CA MET A 23 3.41 1.25 65.01
C MET A 23 3.56 2.34 63.95
N GLN A 24 3.79 3.58 64.37
CA GLN A 24 3.98 4.71 63.47
C GLN A 24 5.28 4.55 62.66
N LYS A 25 6.37 4.13 63.30
CA LYS A 25 7.63 3.82 62.63
C LYS A 25 7.50 2.67 61.62
N MET A 26 6.77 1.60 61.94
CA MET A 26 6.50 0.53 60.98
C MET A 26 5.62 0.97 59.81
N ALA A 27 4.69 1.90 60.03
CA ALA A 27 3.87 2.46 58.95
C ALA A 27 4.74 3.29 58.00
N ASP A 28 5.60 4.14 58.54
CA ASP A 28 6.51 4.99 57.75
C ASP A 28 7.53 4.15 56.97
N ASP A 29 8.12 3.11 57.58
CA ASP A 29 9.05 2.19 56.91
C ASP A 29 8.38 1.44 55.75
N ARG A 30 7.12 1.02 55.92
CA ARG A 30 6.36 0.37 54.83
C ARG A 30 6.03 1.32 53.69
N VAL A 31 5.71 2.59 53.99
CA VAL A 31 5.44 3.60 52.97
C VAL A 31 6.71 3.96 52.22
N ALA A 32 7.84 4.09 52.91
CA ALA A 32 9.15 4.34 52.29
C ALA A 32 9.58 3.17 51.38
N ALA A 33 9.49 1.93 51.87
CA ALA A 33 9.80 0.73 51.08
C ALA A 33 8.88 0.59 49.85
N ALA A 34 7.57 0.87 50.00
CA ALA A 34 6.64 0.84 48.88
C ALA A 34 6.95 1.93 47.84
N ALA A 35 7.35 3.13 48.27
CA ALA A 35 7.73 4.23 47.38
C ALA A 35 9.00 3.90 46.56
N GLU A 36 9.98 3.21 47.15
CA GLU A 36 11.19 2.76 46.46
C GLU A 36 10.87 1.70 45.41
N VAL A 37 10.08 0.67 45.75
CA VAL A 37 9.67 -0.39 44.80
C VAL A 37 8.89 0.18 43.61
N VAL A 38 8.00 1.16 43.85
CA VAL A 38 7.24 1.82 42.77
C VAL A 38 8.16 2.67 41.87
N ARG A 39 9.18 3.33 42.43
CA ARG A 39 10.16 4.10 41.65
C ARG A 39 11.03 3.18 40.78
N GLU A 40 11.45 2.04 41.30
CA GLU A 40 12.23 1.05 40.54
C GLU A 40 11.41 0.41 39.42
N GLN A 41 10.16 0.03 39.69
CA GLN A 41 9.26 -0.51 38.66
C GLN A 41 9.01 0.50 37.54
N LYS A 42 8.75 1.78 37.86
CA LYS A 42 8.53 2.82 36.84
C LYS A 42 9.76 3.01 35.94
N ARG A 43 10.97 2.97 36.50
CA ARG A 43 12.24 3.06 35.73
C ARG A 43 12.46 1.85 34.82
N GLN A 44 12.10 0.65 35.27
CA GLN A 44 12.22 -0.55 34.44
C GLN A 44 11.20 -0.58 33.31
N VAL A 45 9.94 -0.19 33.58
CA VAL A 45 8.88 -0.13 32.56
C VAL A 45 9.18 0.94 31.51
N SER A 46 9.71 2.11 31.91
CA SER A 46 10.09 3.16 30.96
C SER A 46 11.23 2.72 30.05
N ARG A 47 12.27 2.06 30.60
CA ARG A 47 13.38 1.51 29.80
C ARG A 47 12.93 0.42 28.84
N ARG A 48 12.03 -0.49 29.26
CA ARG A 48 11.47 -1.53 28.39
C ARG A 48 10.60 -0.94 27.27
N ARG A 49 9.79 0.07 27.57
CA ARG A 49 8.99 0.78 26.56
C ARG A 49 9.87 1.55 25.56
N GLN A 50 10.94 2.19 26.02
CA GLN A 50 11.91 2.86 25.16
C GLN A 50 12.67 1.85 24.27
N ALA A 51 13.09 0.72 24.82
CA ALA A 51 13.75 -0.34 24.07
C ALA A 51 12.81 -0.97 23.02
N ALA A 52 11.54 -1.23 23.38
CA ALA A 52 10.54 -1.72 22.43
C ALA A 52 10.26 -0.71 21.31
N GLY A 53 10.17 0.59 21.65
CA GLY A 53 10.03 1.66 20.66
C GLY A 53 11.19 1.73 19.67
N LEU A 54 12.43 1.57 20.14
CA LEU A 54 13.62 1.53 19.29
C LEU A 54 13.63 0.31 18.36
N VAL A 55 13.21 -0.86 18.84
CA VAL A 55 13.12 -2.08 18.00
C VAL A 55 12.07 -1.89 16.90
N VAL A 56 10.89 -1.39 17.25
CA VAL A 56 9.82 -1.13 16.26
C VAL A 56 10.29 -0.11 15.22
N PHE A 57 10.93 0.98 15.66
CA PHE A 57 11.50 1.97 14.75
C PHE A 57 12.58 1.38 13.83
N GLY A 58 13.45 0.51 14.36
CA GLY A 58 14.46 -0.20 13.58
C GLY A 58 13.86 -1.12 12.52
N ILE A 59 12.80 -1.87 12.86
CA ILE A 59 12.10 -2.75 11.92
C ILE A 59 11.43 -1.94 10.81
N VAL A 60 10.74 -0.84 11.15
CA VAL A 60 10.10 0.03 10.16
C VAL A 60 11.13 0.65 9.22
N THR A 61 12.26 1.11 9.77
CA THR A 61 13.36 1.69 8.98
C THR A 61 13.99 0.65 8.06
N LEU A 62 14.16 -0.59 8.51
CA LEU A 62 14.68 -1.70 7.71
C LEU A 62 13.73 -2.04 6.55
N ILE A 63 12.43 -2.14 6.80
CA ILE A 63 11.41 -2.38 5.77
C ILE A 63 11.43 -1.26 4.75
N LEU A 64 11.48 0.00 5.20
CA LEU A 64 11.50 1.16 4.32
C LEU A 64 12.79 1.20 3.48
N ALA A 65 13.95 0.89 4.07
CA ALA A 65 15.22 0.78 3.37
C ALA A 65 15.21 -0.34 2.33
N LEU A 66 14.55 -1.46 2.61
CA LEU A 66 14.39 -2.57 1.68
C LEU A 66 13.52 -2.13 0.49
N VAL A 67 12.36 -1.54 0.76
CA VAL A 67 11.45 -1.01 -0.28
C VAL A 67 12.13 0.03 -1.17
N ILE A 68 12.93 0.93 -0.59
CA ILE A 68 13.68 1.97 -1.32
C ILE A 68 14.88 1.37 -2.08
N SER A 69 15.51 0.31 -1.57
CA SER A 69 16.67 -0.36 -2.21
C SER A 69 16.27 -1.40 -3.27
N LEU A 70 14.97 -1.61 -3.48
CA LEU A 70 14.39 -2.46 -4.52
C LEU A 70 13.97 -1.72 -5.83
N PRO A 71 14.57 -0.59 -6.27
CA PRO A 71 14.12 0.08 -7.49
C PRO A 71 14.52 -0.68 -8.76
N ARG A 72 15.29 -1.78 -8.65
CA ARG A 72 15.72 -2.62 -9.78
C ARG A 72 14.77 -3.77 -10.13
N LEU A 73 13.72 -4.03 -9.34
CA LEU A 73 12.68 -5.01 -9.70
C LEU A 73 11.41 -4.37 -10.27
N ARG A 74 11.45 -3.08 -10.63
CA ARG A 74 10.28 -2.34 -11.11
C ARG A 74 10.03 -2.43 -12.62
N ASN A 75 10.79 -3.27 -13.34
CA ASN A 75 10.45 -3.71 -14.70
C ASN A 75 10.71 -5.23 -14.83
N PRO A 76 9.78 -6.09 -14.41
CA PRO A 76 9.83 -7.51 -14.77
C PRO A 76 9.51 -7.77 -16.25
N PHE A 77 9.06 -6.75 -16.98
CA PHE A 77 8.84 -6.84 -18.42
C PHE A 77 10.07 -6.24 -19.13
N PRO A 78 10.79 -7.01 -19.97
CA PRO A 78 11.66 -6.38 -20.96
C PRO A 78 10.81 -5.35 -21.71
N ALA A 79 11.37 -4.18 -22.00
CA ALA A 79 10.70 -3.25 -22.92
C ALA A 79 10.27 -4.07 -24.14
N PRO A 80 8.98 -4.02 -24.55
CA PRO A 80 8.51 -4.79 -25.69
C PRO A 80 9.51 -4.61 -26.82
N THR A 81 10.03 -5.71 -27.36
CA THR A 81 10.80 -5.58 -28.59
C THR A 81 9.84 -5.06 -29.67
N GLY A 82 10.35 -4.43 -30.74
CA GLY A 82 9.46 -3.95 -31.81
C GLY A 82 8.51 -5.03 -32.35
N ALA A 83 8.94 -6.29 -32.32
CA ALA A 83 8.10 -7.44 -32.68
C ALA A 83 6.97 -7.71 -31.67
N ASP A 84 7.21 -7.54 -30.37
CA ASP A 84 6.19 -7.69 -29.33
C ASP A 84 5.17 -6.55 -29.41
N ALA A 85 5.63 -5.31 -29.60
CA ALA A 85 4.77 -4.14 -29.76
C ALA A 85 3.87 -4.26 -31.01
N GLU A 86 4.42 -4.74 -32.13
CA GLU A 86 3.65 -5.01 -33.35
C GLU A 86 2.62 -6.12 -33.15
N ARG A 87 3.00 -7.21 -32.47
CA ARG A 87 2.09 -8.31 -32.18
C ARG A 87 0.91 -7.87 -31.31
N ASP A 88 1.17 -7.08 -30.28
CA ASP A 88 0.14 -6.52 -29.40
C ASP A 88 -0.76 -5.53 -30.15
N ALA A 89 -0.18 -4.69 -31.00
CA ALA A 89 -0.94 -3.80 -31.89
C ALA A 89 -1.88 -4.58 -32.83
N ARG A 90 -1.39 -5.65 -33.47
CA ARG A 90 -2.22 -6.51 -34.33
C ARG A 90 -3.36 -7.16 -33.54
N ALA A 91 -3.11 -7.64 -32.33
CA ALA A 91 -4.13 -8.21 -31.47
C ALA A 91 -5.21 -7.17 -31.09
N ALA A 92 -4.79 -5.96 -30.73
CA ALA A 92 -5.70 -4.85 -30.41
C ALA A 92 -6.59 -4.47 -31.59
N LEU A 93 -6.01 -4.38 -32.80
CA LEU A 93 -6.77 -4.10 -34.04
C LEU A 93 -7.79 -5.19 -34.34
N LEU A 94 -7.42 -6.47 -34.19
CA LEU A 94 -8.34 -7.59 -34.41
C LEU A 94 -9.50 -7.59 -33.40
N PHE A 95 -9.22 -7.27 -32.14
CA PHE A 95 -10.25 -7.11 -31.13
C PHE A 95 -11.23 -5.99 -31.51
N ALA A 96 -10.71 -4.79 -31.83
CA ALA A 96 -11.54 -3.66 -32.23
C ALA A 96 -12.37 -3.96 -33.48
N ALA A 97 -11.78 -4.63 -34.48
CA ALA A 97 -12.47 -5.08 -35.69
C ALA A 97 -13.64 -6.02 -35.37
N GLY A 98 -13.45 -6.96 -34.44
CA GLY A 98 -14.51 -7.85 -33.97
C GLY A 98 -15.68 -7.09 -33.32
N VAL A 99 -15.39 -6.04 -32.55
CA VAL A 99 -16.44 -5.21 -31.92
C VAL A 99 -17.19 -4.37 -32.96
N VAL A 100 -16.47 -3.75 -33.91
CA VAL A 100 -17.08 -2.99 -35.02
C VAL A 100 -17.98 -3.90 -35.87
N ASP A 101 -17.53 -5.12 -36.17
CA ASP A 101 -18.34 -6.10 -36.90
C ASP A 101 -19.57 -6.53 -36.13
N SER A 102 -19.43 -6.78 -34.82
CA SER A 102 -20.56 -7.16 -33.96
C SER A 102 -21.59 -6.03 -33.90
N TYR A 103 -21.13 -4.79 -33.81
CA TYR A 103 -21.99 -3.61 -33.89
C TYR A 103 -22.71 -3.55 -35.24
N ARG A 104 -21.98 -3.75 -36.35
CA ARG A 104 -22.55 -3.77 -37.70
C ARG A 104 -23.61 -4.86 -37.84
N ALA A 105 -23.37 -6.04 -37.30
CA ALA A 105 -24.34 -7.14 -37.33
C ALA A 105 -25.60 -6.81 -36.53
N ALA A 106 -25.46 -6.15 -35.38
CA ALA A 106 -26.59 -5.79 -34.51
C ALA A 106 -27.41 -4.60 -35.02
N GLN A 107 -26.75 -3.56 -35.55
CA GLN A 107 -27.38 -2.30 -35.94
C GLN A 107 -27.56 -2.14 -37.45
N SER A 108 -27.07 -3.10 -38.25
CA SER A 108 -27.04 -3.04 -39.73
C SER A 108 -26.36 -1.79 -40.29
N ARG A 109 -25.50 -1.13 -39.50
CA ARG A 109 -24.71 0.03 -39.90
C ARG A 109 -23.35 0.02 -39.23
N LEU A 110 -22.38 0.69 -39.83
CA LEU A 110 -21.09 0.94 -39.18
C LEU A 110 -21.24 2.00 -38.09
N PRO A 111 -20.48 1.89 -36.99
CA PRO A 111 -20.44 2.94 -35.97
C PRO A 111 -19.80 4.21 -36.54
N GLU A 112 -20.25 5.38 -36.09
CA GLU A 112 -19.66 6.68 -36.39
C GLU A 112 -18.27 6.82 -35.73
N SER A 113 -18.07 6.13 -34.60
CA SER A 113 -16.82 6.13 -33.85
C SER A 113 -16.64 4.84 -33.05
N LEU A 114 -15.40 4.51 -32.66
CA LEU A 114 -15.13 3.35 -31.79
C LEU A 114 -15.89 3.42 -30.46
N LEU A 115 -16.06 4.64 -29.91
CA LEU A 115 -16.79 4.86 -28.67
C LEU A 115 -18.26 4.44 -28.79
N GLU A 116 -18.88 4.66 -29.94
CA GLU A 116 -20.26 4.23 -30.18
C GLU A 116 -20.39 2.70 -30.18
N ALA A 117 -19.36 2.00 -30.66
CA ALA A 117 -19.30 0.53 -30.59
C ALA A 117 -18.89 0.00 -29.20
N GLY A 118 -18.63 0.88 -28.22
CA GLY A 118 -18.23 0.51 -26.87
C GLY A 118 -16.73 0.23 -26.71
N VAL A 119 -15.89 0.66 -27.66
CA VAL A 119 -14.42 0.50 -27.61
C VAL A 119 -13.74 1.84 -27.44
N ALA A 120 -12.92 1.95 -26.40
CA ALA A 120 -12.08 3.12 -26.12
C ALA A 120 -10.62 2.67 -25.99
N LEU A 121 -9.94 2.43 -27.11
CA LEU A 121 -8.52 2.08 -27.12
C LEU A 121 -7.69 3.34 -27.42
N PRO A 122 -6.82 3.79 -26.48
CA PRO A 122 -6.01 4.98 -26.68
C PRO A 122 -5.01 4.77 -27.82
N GLY A 123 -4.84 5.78 -28.68
CA GLY A 123 -3.92 5.72 -29.82
C GLY A 123 -4.44 4.93 -31.03
N MET A 124 -5.67 4.43 -30.99
CA MET A 124 -6.30 3.76 -32.13
C MET A 124 -7.13 4.74 -32.97
N GLY A 125 -6.78 4.85 -34.24
CA GLY A 125 -7.54 5.55 -35.26
C GLY A 125 -8.61 4.65 -35.87
N TYR A 126 -9.74 5.26 -36.22
CA TYR A 126 -10.84 4.61 -36.93
C TYR A 126 -11.32 5.53 -38.05
N SER A 127 -11.48 4.95 -39.24
CA SER A 127 -12.04 5.65 -40.39
C SER A 127 -13.03 4.73 -41.11
N ARG A 128 -14.13 5.30 -41.59
CA ARG A 128 -15.06 4.61 -42.49
C ARG A 128 -14.62 4.81 -43.93
N THR A 129 -14.63 3.73 -44.70
CA THR A 129 -14.35 3.74 -46.13
C THR A 129 -15.63 3.43 -46.90
N ALA A 130 -15.61 3.61 -48.23
CA ALA A 130 -16.78 3.30 -49.06
C ALA A 130 -17.24 1.83 -48.90
N ASP A 131 -16.28 0.92 -48.74
CA ASP A 131 -16.51 -0.54 -48.70
C ASP A 131 -16.44 -1.12 -47.28
N GLY A 132 -16.21 -0.29 -46.25
CA GLY A 132 -16.12 -0.76 -44.87
C GLY A 132 -15.41 0.19 -43.92
N TYR A 133 -14.34 -0.27 -43.29
CA TYR A 133 -13.59 0.53 -42.32
C TYR A 133 -12.10 0.20 -42.31
N GLU A 134 -11.33 1.14 -41.76
CA GLU A 134 -9.90 1.00 -41.50
C GLU A 134 -9.61 1.36 -40.04
N LEU A 135 -8.84 0.52 -39.38
CA LEU A 135 -8.33 0.71 -38.04
C LEU A 135 -6.82 0.89 -38.12
N VAL A 136 -6.28 1.86 -37.39
CA VAL A 136 -4.83 2.13 -37.39
C VAL A 136 -4.35 2.31 -35.96
N VAL A 137 -3.21 1.73 -35.62
CA VAL A 137 -2.53 1.95 -34.35
C VAL A 137 -1.03 2.08 -34.58
N GLN A 138 -0.34 2.87 -33.76
CA GLN A 138 1.11 3.02 -33.83
C GLN A 138 1.78 1.98 -32.94
N ALA A 139 2.69 1.18 -33.52
CA ALA A 139 3.56 0.26 -32.79
C ALA A 139 5.01 0.70 -32.99
N ASP A 140 5.66 1.19 -31.93
CA ASP A 140 7.04 1.72 -31.99
C ASP A 140 7.31 2.71 -33.13
N GLY A 141 6.33 3.57 -33.41
CA GLY A 141 6.41 4.60 -34.45
C GLY A 141 6.12 4.10 -35.88
N VAL A 142 5.80 2.81 -36.04
CA VAL A 142 5.33 2.23 -37.29
C VAL A 142 3.81 2.10 -37.27
N PRO A 143 3.09 2.66 -38.26
CA PRO A 143 1.65 2.52 -38.33
C PRO A 143 1.30 1.10 -38.76
N VAL A 144 0.51 0.41 -37.93
CA VAL A 144 -0.11 -0.87 -38.26
C VAL A 144 -1.57 -0.60 -38.57
N SER A 145 -2.01 -0.94 -39.78
CA SER A 145 -3.39 -0.76 -40.25
C SER A 145 -4.06 -2.10 -40.51
N LEU A 146 -5.35 -2.19 -40.19
CA LEU A 146 -6.23 -3.30 -40.53
C LEU A 146 -7.48 -2.77 -41.22
N ARG A 147 -7.72 -3.24 -42.44
CA ARG A 147 -8.93 -2.94 -43.21
C ARG A 147 -9.96 -4.05 -43.05
N SER A 148 -11.23 -3.69 -43.22
CA SER A 148 -12.34 -4.64 -43.15
C SER A 148 -12.28 -5.76 -44.19
N THR A 149 -11.53 -5.56 -45.28
CA THR A 149 -11.34 -6.53 -46.37
C THR A 149 -10.14 -7.45 -46.16
N ASP A 150 -9.29 -7.17 -45.18
CA ASP A 150 -8.06 -7.94 -44.97
C ASP A 150 -8.37 -9.33 -44.41
N ASP A 151 -7.58 -10.32 -44.81
CA ASP A 151 -7.62 -11.65 -44.20
C ASP A 151 -7.08 -11.58 -42.77
N ARG A 152 -7.99 -11.74 -41.79
CA ARG A 152 -7.67 -11.72 -40.36
C ARG A 152 -6.68 -12.81 -39.94
N ALA A 153 -6.77 -13.99 -40.56
CA ALA A 153 -5.86 -15.08 -40.27
C ALA A 153 -4.45 -14.74 -40.76
N ALA A 154 -4.32 -14.21 -41.97
CA ALA A 154 -3.03 -13.72 -42.49
C ALA A 154 -2.48 -12.59 -41.62
N PHE A 155 -3.31 -11.60 -41.28
CA PHE A 155 -2.93 -10.43 -40.49
C PHE A 155 -2.44 -10.80 -39.08
N SER A 156 -3.13 -11.71 -38.38
CA SER A 156 -2.71 -12.19 -37.05
C SER A 156 -1.37 -12.93 -37.07
N SER A 157 -1.03 -13.57 -38.19
CA SER A 157 0.22 -14.31 -38.37
C SER A 157 1.43 -13.43 -38.74
N GLY A 158 1.24 -12.12 -38.87
CA GLY A 158 2.31 -11.21 -39.31
C GLY A 158 2.56 -11.21 -40.82
N ARG A 159 1.80 -12.00 -41.59
CA ARG A 159 1.85 -11.96 -43.06
C ARG A 159 1.11 -10.72 -43.54
N THR A 160 1.87 -9.75 -44.05
CA THR A 160 1.30 -8.62 -44.78
C THR A 160 0.64 -9.16 -46.05
N PRO A 161 -0.63 -8.82 -46.35
CA PRO A 161 -1.20 -9.13 -47.64
C PRO A 161 -0.33 -8.47 -48.73
N ALA A 162 -0.07 -9.20 -49.81
CA ALA A 162 0.67 -8.67 -50.95
C ALA A 162 -0.05 -7.41 -51.45
N GLU A 163 0.68 -6.30 -51.57
CA GLU A 163 0.17 -5.10 -52.26
C GLU A 163 -0.32 -5.52 -53.66
N PRO A 164 -1.55 -5.14 -54.06
CA PRO A 164 -2.04 -5.35 -55.42
C PRO A 164 -1.35 -4.43 -56.43
#